data_AF-A0A942S8Y3-F1
#
_entry.id   AF-A0A942S8Y3-F1
#
_cell.length_a   1.000
_cell.length_b   1.000
_cell.length_c   1.000
_cell.angle_alpha   90.00
_cell.angle_beta   90.00
_cell.angle_gamma   90.00
#
_symmetry.space_group_name_H-M   'P 1'
#
loop_
_entity.id
_entity.type
_entity.pdbx_description
1 polymer ?
#
loop_
_entity_poly.entity_id
_entity_poly.type
_entity_poly.pdbx_seq_one_letter_code
_entity_poly.pdbx_strand_id
1 'polypeptide(L)'
;MWSDFSVAQKKTDAFEVAVTTIKKNIKCCSVAFPGNKSNKATTVMIFRTGEMTIVYSNNRPPVSFNLFELYKDVEAPKGIYYKPGTKTIVFNIGEFNKQAIRLNTNSIALETYHQFLSIIQLGKETNARVSK
;
A
#
# COMPACT_ATOMS: atom_id res chain seq x y z
N MET A 1 0.09 38.12 -31.40
CA MET A 1 0.82 37.61 -30.22
C MET A 1 0.09 36.37 -29.74
N TRP A 2 0.64 35.19 -30.01
CA TRP A 2 0.10 33.95 -29.46
C TRP A 2 0.78 33.74 -28.11
N SER A 3 0.00 33.84 -27.04
CA SER A 3 0.48 33.52 -25.71
C SER A 3 0.58 32.00 -25.60
N ASP A 4 1.80 31.49 -25.57
CA ASP A 4 2.11 30.11 -25.24
C ASP A 4 1.59 29.78 -23.85
N PHE A 5 0.36 29.28 -23.77
CA PHE A 5 -0.09 28.46 -22.66
C PHE A 5 0.63 27.13 -22.74
N SER A 6 1.92 27.14 -22.37
CA SER A 6 2.61 25.93 -21.95
C SER A 6 1.97 25.50 -20.62
N VAL A 7 0.87 24.76 -20.74
CA VAL A 7 0.35 23.94 -19.65
C VAL A 7 1.49 23.02 -19.27
N ALA A 8 2.22 23.39 -18.21
CA ALA A 8 3.14 22.50 -17.54
C ALA A 8 2.34 21.28 -17.12
N GLN A 9 2.32 20.27 -17.98
CA GLN A 9 1.89 18.92 -17.66
C GLN A 9 2.80 18.49 -16.51
N LYS A 10 2.35 18.74 -15.28
CA LYS A 10 2.99 18.29 -14.06
C LYS A 10 3.09 16.78 -14.24
N LYS A 11 4.28 16.25 -14.56
CA LYS A 11 4.49 14.81 -14.66
C LYS A 11 4.05 14.23 -13.33
N THR A 12 2.90 13.56 -13.32
CA THR A 12 2.41 12.92 -12.11
C THR A 12 3.38 11.82 -11.78
N ASP A 13 4.06 11.95 -10.65
CA ASP A 13 5.04 10.99 -10.19
C ASP A 13 4.37 9.62 -9.98
N ALA A 14 4.97 8.57 -10.51
CA ALA A 14 4.49 7.19 -10.40
C ALA A 14 4.26 6.78 -8.93
N PHE A 15 5.07 7.30 -7.99
CA PHE A 15 4.86 7.08 -6.56
C PHE A 15 3.52 7.67 -6.09
N GLU A 16 3.22 8.92 -6.45
CA GLU A 16 1.98 9.59 -6.05
C GLU A 16 0.75 8.93 -6.70
N VAL A 17 0.88 8.45 -7.94
CA VAL A 17 -0.17 7.68 -8.61
C VAL A 17 -0.47 6.40 -7.81
N ALA A 18 0.57 5.62 -7.46
CA ALA A 18 0.38 4.38 -6.71
C ALA A 18 -0.23 4.63 -5.32
N VAL A 19 0.27 5.63 -4.59
CA VAL A 19 -0.28 6.01 -3.26
C VAL A 19 -1.74 6.44 -3.37
N THR A 20 -2.08 7.24 -4.38
CA THR A 20 -3.47 7.70 -4.60
C THR A 20 -4.40 6.54 -4.88
N THR A 21 -4.00 5.60 -5.74
CA THR A 21 -4.78 4.40 -6.06
C THR A 21 -5.00 3.54 -4.83
N ILE A 22 -3.96 3.29 -4.02
CA ILE A 22 -4.08 2.51 -2.78
C ILE A 22 -5.05 3.19 -1.81
N LYS A 23 -4.88 4.50 -1.56
CA LYS A 23 -5.76 5.25 -0.65
C LYS A 23 -7.22 5.21 -1.11
N LYS A 24 -7.46 5.37 -2.42
CA LYS A 24 -8.80 5.29 -3.02
C LYS A 24 -9.42 3.91 -2.78
N ASN A 25 -8.68 2.83 -3.09
CA ASN A 25 -9.16 1.46 -2.95
C ASN A 25 -9.46 1.10 -1.50
N ILE A 26 -8.60 1.50 -0.55
CA ILE A 26 -8.82 1.25 0.87
C ILE A 26 -10.04 2.02 1.37
N LYS A 27 -10.16 3.31 1.04
CA LYS A 27 -11.28 4.16 1.48
C LYS A 27 -12.63 3.68 0.94
N CYS A 28 -12.72 3.31 -0.34
CA CYS A 28 -13.99 2.91 -0.95
C CYS A 28 -14.41 1.49 -0.57
N CYS A 29 -13.42 0.61 -0.41
CA CYS A 29 -13.64 -0.79 -0.69
C CYS A 29 -13.07 -1.71 0.39
N SER A 30 -12.46 -1.17 1.46
CA SER A 30 -12.10 -1.99 2.61
C SER A 30 -13.34 -2.48 3.36
N VAL A 31 -13.31 -3.76 3.71
CA VAL A 31 -14.36 -4.45 4.44
C VAL A 31 -13.78 -5.11 5.68
N ALA A 32 -14.64 -5.34 6.67
CA ALA A 32 -14.24 -5.97 7.90
C ALA A 32 -13.85 -7.45 7.69
N PHE A 33 -12.95 -7.96 8.52
CA PHE A 33 -12.67 -9.40 8.55
C PHE A 33 -13.87 -10.17 9.12
N PRO A 34 -14.16 -11.39 8.62
CA PRO A 34 -15.12 -12.28 9.25
C PRO A 34 -14.80 -12.46 10.75
N GLY A 35 -15.83 -12.41 11.60
CA GLY A 35 -15.67 -12.52 13.06
C GLY A 35 -15.35 -11.21 13.78
N ASN A 36 -14.99 -10.12 13.08
CA ASN A 36 -14.83 -8.80 13.69
C ASN A 36 -15.32 -7.69 12.75
N LYS A 37 -16.63 -7.38 12.85
CA LYS A 37 -17.36 -6.42 11.98
C LYS A 37 -16.80 -4.99 12.02
N SER A 38 -15.96 -4.67 13.00
CA SER A 38 -15.39 -3.33 13.20
C SER A 38 -13.95 -3.19 12.71
N ASN A 39 -13.25 -4.30 12.46
CA ASN A 39 -11.83 -4.28 12.08
C ASN A 39 -11.68 -4.23 10.55
N LYS A 40 -11.88 -3.05 9.96
CA LYS A 40 -11.52 -2.73 8.57
C LYS A 40 -10.54 -1.58 8.51
N ALA A 41 -9.67 -1.57 7.50
CA ALA A 41 -8.78 -0.45 7.26
C ALA A 41 -9.58 0.73 6.69
N THR A 42 -9.40 1.93 7.22
CA THR A 42 -10.13 3.13 6.77
C THR A 42 -9.27 4.01 5.87
N THR A 43 -7.96 4.03 6.11
CA THR A 43 -6.98 4.75 5.31
C THR A 43 -5.59 4.18 5.52
N VAL A 44 -4.67 4.57 4.64
CA VAL A 44 -3.24 4.38 4.82
C VAL A 44 -2.50 5.69 4.56
N MET A 45 -1.42 5.88 5.30
CA MET A 45 -0.41 6.90 5.01
C MET A 45 0.81 6.18 4.47
N ILE A 46 1.40 6.66 3.38
CA ILE A 46 2.60 6.08 2.78
C ILE A 46 3.51 7.25 2.43
N PHE A 47 4.71 7.22 2.99
CA PHE A 47 5.74 8.24 2.79
C PHE A 47 6.83 7.73 1.85
N ARG A 48 7.55 8.66 1.22
CA ARG A 48 8.65 8.33 0.30
C ARG A 48 9.83 7.65 0.98
N THR A 49 9.93 7.78 2.30
CA THR A 49 10.89 7.06 3.15
C THR A 49 10.57 5.57 3.27
N GLY A 50 9.41 5.14 2.78
CA GLY A 50 8.91 3.77 2.92
C GLY A 50 8.04 3.57 4.16
N GLU A 51 7.99 4.55 5.08
CA GLU A 51 7.10 4.48 6.23
C GLU A 51 5.63 4.40 5.76
N MET A 52 4.91 3.43 6.31
CA MET A 52 3.50 3.21 6.07
C MET A 52 2.76 3.09 7.40
N THR A 53 1.60 3.73 7.49
CA THR A 53 0.67 3.57 8.61
C THR A 53 -0.68 3.07 8.12
N ILE A 54 -1.23 2.04 8.77
CA ILE A 54 -2.61 1.58 8.55
C ILE A 54 -3.49 2.06 9.71
N VAL A 55 -4.59 2.74 9.36
CA VAL A 55 -5.62 3.17 10.33
C VAL A 55 -6.85 2.29 10.13
N TYR A 56 -7.49 1.91 11.24
CA TYR A 56 -8.65 1.01 11.25
C TYR A 56 -9.85 1.65 11.93
N SER A 57 -11.06 1.18 11.62
CA SER A 57 -12.30 1.79 12.12
C SER A 57 -12.67 1.47 13.57
N ASN A 58 -12.04 0.48 14.20
CA ASN A 58 -12.40 0.03 15.55
C ASN A 58 -11.63 0.74 16.68
N ASN A 59 -11.16 1.98 16.45
CA ASN A 59 -10.34 2.76 17.40
C ASN A 59 -9.08 2.04 17.91
N ARG A 60 -8.64 0.96 17.23
CA ARG A 60 -7.34 0.35 17.53
C ARG A 60 -6.23 1.34 17.20
N PRO A 61 -5.08 1.26 17.90
CA PRO A 61 -3.92 2.04 17.55
C PRO A 61 -3.54 1.84 16.06
N PRO A 62 -3.21 2.91 15.34
CA PRO A 62 -2.63 2.81 14.01
C PRO A 62 -1.36 1.95 14.05
N VAL A 63 -1.12 1.18 13.00
CA VAL A 63 0.07 0.33 12.91
C VAL A 63 1.00 0.92 11.86
N SER A 64 2.21 1.27 12.28
CA SER A 64 3.27 1.80 11.41
C SER A 64 4.39 0.78 11.19
N PHE A 65 4.94 0.74 9.98
CA PHE A 65 6.08 -0.09 9.58
C PHE A 65 6.70 0.44 8.29
N ASN A 66 7.89 -0.06 7.93
CA ASN A 66 8.55 0.31 6.69
C ASN A 66 8.23 -0.68 5.56
N LEU A 67 7.54 -0.23 4.50
CA LEU A 67 7.22 -1.02 3.32
C LEU A 67 8.45 -1.49 2.56
N PHE A 68 9.52 -0.68 2.53
CA PHE A 68 10.72 -0.99 1.74
C PHE A 68 11.55 -2.13 2.36
N GLU A 69 11.31 -2.46 3.62
CA GLU A 69 11.91 -3.61 4.29
C GLU A 69 11.21 -4.95 3.96
N LEU A 70 10.08 -4.91 3.26
CA LEU A 70 9.30 -6.12 2.95
C LEU A 70 9.78 -6.81 1.67
N TYR A 71 9.86 -8.14 1.72
CA TYR A 71 10.11 -8.99 0.55
C TYR A 71 8.79 -9.39 -0.13
N LYS A 72 8.78 -9.36 -1.46
CA LYS A 72 7.61 -9.71 -2.28
C LYS A 72 7.38 -11.22 -2.29
N ASP A 73 6.11 -11.64 -2.21
CA ASP A 73 5.65 -13.03 -2.41
C ASP A 73 6.31 -14.06 -1.47
N VAL A 74 6.75 -13.64 -0.29
CA VAL A 74 7.32 -14.56 0.70
C VAL A 74 6.44 -14.57 1.95
N GLU A 75 6.03 -15.75 2.39
CA GLU A 75 5.51 -15.97 3.75
C GLU A 75 6.66 -15.99 4.79
N ALA A 76 7.63 -15.09 4.63
CA ALA A 76 8.74 -14.88 5.54
C ALA A 76 8.37 -13.85 6.62
N PRO A 77 9.17 -13.74 7.70
CA PRO A 77 8.95 -12.74 8.76
C PRO A 77 8.81 -11.30 8.27
N LYS A 78 9.42 -10.94 7.13
CA LYS A 78 9.30 -9.63 6.49
C LYS A 78 8.80 -9.76 5.06
N GLY A 79 7.49 -9.81 4.87
CA GLY A 79 6.87 -10.18 3.60
C GLY A 79 5.63 -9.37 3.26
N ILE A 80 5.35 -9.22 1.97
CA ILE A 80 4.04 -8.79 1.47
C ILE A 80 3.55 -9.81 0.44
N TYR A 81 2.31 -10.25 0.59
CA TYR A 81 1.70 -11.17 -0.37
C TYR A 81 0.19 -10.95 -0.47
N TYR A 82 -0.32 -11.23 -1.66
CA TYR A 82 -1.74 -11.38 -1.92
C TYR A 82 -2.09 -12.86 -1.83
N LYS A 83 -3.09 -13.23 -1.02
CA LYS A 83 -3.53 -14.63 -0.94
C LYS A 83 -4.46 -14.92 -2.13
N PRO A 84 -4.07 -15.77 -3.10
CA PRO A 84 -4.84 -16.00 -4.32
C PRO A 84 -6.27 -16.47 -4.04
N GLY A 85 -7.22 -16.00 -4.85
CA GLY A 85 -8.64 -16.31 -4.69
C GLY A 85 -9.30 -15.64 -3.49
N THR A 86 -8.57 -14.82 -2.73
CA THR A 86 -9.10 -14.08 -1.58
C THR A 86 -9.12 -12.58 -1.83
N LYS A 87 -9.73 -11.85 -0.89
CA LYS A 87 -9.83 -10.39 -0.93
C LYS A 87 -8.81 -9.72 0.01
N THR A 88 -7.69 -10.40 0.29
CA THR A 88 -6.80 -10.04 1.41
C THR A 88 -5.37 -9.84 0.96
N ILE A 89 -4.80 -8.71 1.38
CA ILE A 89 -3.37 -8.41 1.29
C ILE A 89 -2.80 -8.59 2.68
N VAL A 90 -1.68 -9.31 2.79
CA VAL A 90 -1.01 -9.61 4.06
C VAL A 90 0.38 -8.99 4.06
N PHE A 91 0.71 -8.39 5.20
CA PHE A 91 2.02 -7.80 5.53
C PHE A 91 2.57 -8.55 6.75
N ASN A 92 3.62 -9.33 6.56
CA ASN A 92 4.42 -9.87 7.65
C ASN A 92 5.48 -8.82 7.98
N ILE A 93 5.41 -8.21 9.17
CA ILE A 93 6.32 -7.14 9.62
C ILE A 93 7.38 -7.71 10.58
N GLY A 94 7.13 -8.89 11.14
CA GLY A 94 8.07 -9.69 11.90
C GLY A 94 7.54 -11.11 12.04
N GLU A 95 8.29 -11.96 12.76
CA GLU A 95 7.94 -13.38 12.95
C GLU A 95 6.54 -13.59 13.54
N PHE A 96 6.14 -12.70 14.46
CA PHE A 96 4.85 -12.76 15.15
C PHE A 96 3.93 -11.56 14.84
N ASN A 97 4.35 -10.63 13.97
CA ASN A 97 3.56 -9.43 13.67
C ASN A 97 3.07 -9.48 12.22
N LYS A 98 1.79 -9.82 12.06
CA LYS A 98 1.10 -9.85 10.77
C LYS A 98 -0.01 -8.82 10.75
N GLN A 99 -0.03 -8.00 9.71
CA GLN A 99 -1.12 -7.08 9.42
C GLN A 99 -1.79 -7.49 8.13
N ALA A 100 -3.08 -7.25 8.03
CA ALA A 100 -3.81 -7.56 6.82
C ALA A 100 -4.85 -6.48 6.52
N ILE A 101 -5.09 -6.31 5.24
CA ILE A 101 -6.14 -5.45 4.71
C ILE A 101 -7.06 -6.33 3.87
N ARG A 102 -8.35 -6.28 4.18
CA ARG A 102 -9.39 -6.96 3.40
C ARG A 102 -10.18 -5.94 2.59
N LEU A 103 -10.41 -6.29 1.32
CA LEU A 103 -11.14 -5.50 0.34
C LEU A 103 -12.44 -6.22 -0.08
N ASN A 104 -13.32 -5.53 -0.78
CA ASN A 104 -14.66 -6.02 -1.15
C ASN A 104 -14.63 -7.07 -2.28
N THR A 105 -13.65 -7.03 -3.18
CA THR A 105 -13.47 -7.95 -4.31
C THR A 105 -12.02 -8.42 -4.45
N ASN A 106 -11.83 -9.55 -5.14
CA ASN A 106 -10.51 -10.10 -5.44
C ASN A 106 -9.74 -9.18 -6.41
N SER A 107 -10.44 -8.57 -7.38
CA SER A 107 -9.82 -7.67 -8.36
C SER A 107 -9.24 -6.42 -7.70
N ILE A 108 -9.99 -5.79 -6.79
CA ILE A 108 -9.53 -4.59 -6.07
C ILE A 108 -8.38 -4.96 -5.13
N ALA A 109 -8.41 -6.14 -4.51
CA ALA A 109 -7.30 -6.64 -3.71
C ALA A 109 -6.02 -6.85 -4.52
N LEU A 110 -6.14 -7.49 -5.70
CA LEU A 110 -5.00 -7.73 -6.58
C LEU A 110 -4.41 -6.43 -7.14
N GLU A 111 -5.25 -5.51 -7.62
CA GLU A 111 -4.82 -4.20 -8.09
C GLU A 111 -4.08 -3.44 -6.98
N THR A 112 -4.67 -3.37 -5.79
CA THR A 112 -4.06 -2.68 -4.65
C THR A 112 -2.73 -3.31 -4.24
N TYR A 113 -2.62 -4.64 -4.27
CA TYR A 113 -1.37 -5.35 -4.05
C TYR A 113 -0.29 -4.96 -5.06
N HIS A 114 -0.62 -4.90 -6.35
CA HIS A 114 0.33 -4.48 -7.38
C HIS A 114 0.81 -3.03 -7.19
N GLN A 115 -0.05 -2.13 -6.72
CA GLN A 115 0.37 -0.77 -6.39
C GLN A 115 1.34 -0.74 -5.21
N PHE A 116 1.15 -1.57 -4.17
CA PHE A 116 2.14 -1.72 -3.10
C PHE A 116 3.48 -2.23 -3.64
N LEU A 117 3.48 -3.21 -4.54
CA LEU A 117 4.70 -3.70 -5.17
C LEU A 117 5.41 -2.63 -6.01
N SER A 118 4.64 -1.80 -6.72
CA SER A 118 5.19 -0.67 -7.48
C SER A 118 5.90 0.32 -6.56
N ILE A 119 5.30 0.67 -5.41
CA ILE A 119 5.93 1.53 -4.39
C ILE A 119 7.23 0.92 -3.88
N ILE A 120 7.24 -0.37 -3.54
CA ILE A 120 8.44 -1.06 -3.06
C ILE A 120 9.56 -1.04 -4.11
N GLN A 121 9.22 -1.26 -5.38
CA GLN A 121 10.18 -1.23 -6.48
C GLN A 121 10.78 0.17 -6.68
N LEU A 122 9.94 1.22 -6.70
CA LEU A 122 10.38 2.61 -6.83
C LEU A 122 11.32 3.03 -5.68
N GLY A 123 11.05 2.56 -4.45
CA GLY A 123 11.91 2.80 -3.30
C GLY A 123 13.31 2.17 -3.46
N LYS A 124 13.38 0.92 -3.94
CA LYS A 124 14.64 0.22 -4.19
C LYS A 124 15.48 0.90 -5.27
N GLU A 125 14.85 1.34 -6.36
CA GLU A 125 15.54 2.05 -7.45
C GLU A 125 16.12 3.39 -7.00
N THR A 126 15.41 4.10 -6.11
CA THR A 126 15.87 5.39 -5.57
C THR A 126 17.08 5.19 -4.66
N ASN A 127 17.04 4.22 -3.75
CA ASN A 127 18.16 3.92 -2.84
C ASN A 127 19.42 3.44 -3.60
N ALA A 128 19.24 2.69 -4.69
CA ALA A 128 20.35 2.23 -5.53
C ALA A 128 21.06 3.38 -6.28
N ARG A 129 20.37 4.49 -6.55
CA ARG A 129 20.96 5.67 -7.22
C ARG A 129 21.70 6.61 -6.27
N VAL A 130 21.32 6.65 -5.01
CA VAL A 130 21.99 7.48 -3.98
C VAL A 130 23.31 6.84 -3.50
N SER A 131 23.47 5.53 -3.69
CA SER A 131 24.65 4.78 -3.27
C SER A 131 25.75 4.65 -4.35
N LYS A 132 25.62 5.39 -5.46
CA LYS A 132 26.58 5.43 -6.58
C LYS A 132 27.14 6.83 -6.72
#